data_AF-A0A1M7M5I2-F1
#
_entry.id   AF-A0A1M7M5I2-F1
#
_cell.length_a   1.000
_cell.length_b   1.000
_cell.length_c   1.000
_cell.angle_alpha   90.00
_cell.angle_beta   90.00
_cell.angle_gamma   90.00
#
_symmetry.space_group_name_H-M   'P 1'
#
loop_
_entity.id
_entity.type
_entity.pdbx_description
1 polymer ?
#
loop_
_entity_poly.entity_id
_entity_poly.type
_entity_poly.pdbx_seq_one_letter_code
_entity_poly.pdbx_strand_id
1 'polypeptide(L)'
;MKSNKILNIIIAVVALVGAFLFIKIFMEDSEAIETDVDLQNSVVSPIIYYSTFLLIAAVVIAVALSLWSLIRNPENLKKTLMGLAVLGVLLVISYFLSDSEAVINAAGGISEGGEAGSATNKWVGAGIWYSIILGGIASLFFVYDLVKGLIKS
;
A
#
# COMPACT_ATOMS: atom_id res chain seq x y z
N MET A 1 -24.59 23.50 2.08
CA MET A 1 -25.41 22.73 1.10
C MET A 1 -25.19 23.09 -0.38
N LYS A 2 -24.35 24.06 -0.78
CA LYS A 2 -24.18 24.44 -2.21
C LYS A 2 -23.10 23.68 -2.99
N SER A 3 -22.21 22.92 -2.33
CA SER A 3 -21.08 22.25 -3.03
C SER A 3 -21.36 20.85 -3.57
N ASN A 4 -22.50 20.23 -3.25
CA ASN A 4 -22.78 18.82 -3.59
C ASN A 4 -23.34 18.61 -5.00
N LYS A 5 -23.81 19.65 -5.69
CA LYS A 5 -24.45 19.46 -7.01
C LYS A 5 -23.45 19.01 -8.07
N ILE A 6 -22.27 19.63 -8.14
CA ILE A 6 -21.23 19.26 -9.10
C ILE A 6 -20.73 17.83 -8.83
N LEU A 7 -20.45 17.51 -7.56
CA LEU A 7 -19.99 16.16 -7.19
C LEU A 7 -21.02 15.08 -7.56
N ASN A 8 -22.31 15.32 -7.27
CA ASN A 8 -23.37 14.39 -7.61
C ASN A 8 -23.50 14.20 -9.14
N ILE A 9 -23.33 15.26 -9.93
CA ILE A 9 -23.34 15.17 -11.40
C ILE A 9 -22.16 14.32 -11.88
N ILE A 10 -20.96 14.51 -11.33
CA ILE A 10 -19.77 13.71 -11.69
C ILE A 10 -20.01 12.23 -11.37
N ILE A 11 -20.51 11.93 -10.17
CA ILE A 11 -20.84 10.56 -9.75
C ILE A 11 -21.89 9.95 -10.69
N ALA A 12 -22.92 10.71 -11.05
CA ALA A 12 -23.96 10.24 -11.97
C ALA A 12 -23.39 9.92 -13.36
N VAL A 13 -22.52 10.77 -13.91
CA VAL A 13 -21.88 10.52 -15.21
C VAL A 13 -21.01 9.26 -15.15
N VAL A 14 -20.22 9.09 -14.09
CA VAL A 14 -19.39 7.90 -13.90
C VAL A 14 -20.25 6.64 -13.83
N ALA A 15 -21.32 6.67 -13.05
CA ALA A 15 -22.25 5.55 -12.93
C ALA A 15 -22.95 5.22 -14.25
N LEU A 16 -23.38 6.23 -15.00
CA LEU A 16 -24.06 6.04 -16.29
C LEU A 16 -23.12 5.46 -17.35
N VAL A 17 -21.87 5.91 -17.43
CA VAL A 17 -20.88 5.35 -18.36
C VAL A 17 -20.57 3.89 -18.01
N GLY A 18 -20.37 3.59 -16.73
CA GLY A 18 -20.16 2.21 -16.27
C GLY A 18 -21.36 1.30 -16.57
N ALA A 19 -22.58 1.77 -16.29
CA ALA A 19 -23.81 1.03 -16.59
C ALA A 19 -23.98 0.78 -18.09
N PHE A 20 -23.70 1.78 -18.93
CA PHE A 20 -23.75 1.64 -20.38
C PHE A 20 -22.77 0.58 -20.89
N LEU A 21 -21.51 0.61 -20.43
CA LEU A 21 -20.50 -0.37 -20.83
C LEU A 21 -20.86 -1.78 -20.33
N PHE A 22 -21.44 -1.89 -19.14
CA PHE A 22 -21.91 -3.15 -18.60
C PHE A 22 -23.06 -3.76 -19.42
N ILE A 23 -24.07 -2.93 -19.77
CA ILE A 23 -25.18 -3.36 -20.62
C ILE A 23 -24.67 -3.81 -21.99
N LYS A 24 -23.68 -3.12 -22.56
CA LYS A 24 -23.07 -3.50 -23.84
C LYS A 24 -22.53 -4.93 -23.83
N ILE A 25 -21.88 -5.35 -22.73
CA ILE A 25 -21.37 -6.72 -22.58
C ILE A 25 -22.54 -7.71 -22.38
N PHE A 26 -23.53 -7.32 -21.58
CA PHE A 26 -24.67 -8.19 -21.23
C PHE A 26 -25.61 -8.47 -22.41
N MET A 27 -25.59 -7.62 -23.44
CA MET A 27 -26.38 -7.78 -24.66
C MET A 27 -25.73 -8.67 -25.71
N GLU A 28 -24.46 -9.02 -25.54
CA GLU A 28 -23.69 -9.82 -26.50
C GLU A 28 -23.62 -11.29 -26.06
N ASP A 29 -23.51 -12.21 -27.01
CA ASP A 29 -23.47 -13.65 -26.72
C ASP A 29 -22.13 -14.05 -26.07
N SER A 30 -22.18 -14.78 -24.94
CA SER A 30 -20.97 -15.16 -24.20
C SER A 30 -20.02 -16.06 -24.99
N GLU A 31 -20.56 -16.94 -25.83
CA GLU A 31 -19.78 -17.87 -26.65
C GLU A 31 -19.07 -17.13 -27.79
N ALA A 32 -19.73 -16.09 -28.34
CA ALA A 32 -19.12 -15.20 -29.32
C ALA A 32 -17.99 -14.34 -28.71
N ILE A 33 -18.14 -13.85 -27.48
CA ILE A 33 -17.10 -13.07 -26.78
C ILE A 33 -15.85 -13.91 -26.48
N GLU A 34 -16.00 -15.20 -26.22
CA GLU A 34 -14.86 -16.08 -25.92
C GLU A 34 -14.09 -16.48 -27.18
N THR A 35 -14.77 -16.60 -28.32
CA THR A 35 -14.20 -17.15 -29.55
C THR A 35 -13.72 -16.08 -30.53
N ASP A 36 -14.27 -14.86 -30.48
CA ASP A 36 -13.88 -13.74 -31.33
C ASP A 36 -13.11 -12.67 -30.54
N VAL A 37 -11.81 -12.58 -30.84
CA VAL A 37 -10.88 -11.63 -30.21
C VAL A 37 -11.23 -10.17 -30.55
N ASP A 38 -11.72 -9.90 -31.75
CA ASP A 38 -12.07 -8.53 -32.18
C ASP A 38 -13.35 -8.07 -31.48
N LEU A 39 -14.33 -8.98 -31.34
CA LEU A 39 -15.55 -8.72 -30.58
C LEU A 39 -15.21 -8.49 -29.09
N GLN A 40 -14.44 -9.39 -28.49
CA GLN A 40 -13.98 -9.26 -27.10
C GLN A 40 -13.31 -7.91 -26.84
N ASN A 41 -12.41 -7.48 -27.72
CA ASN A 41 -11.73 -6.20 -27.60
C ASN A 41 -12.66 -4.99 -27.76
N SER A 42 -13.76 -5.13 -28.50
CA SER A 42 -14.76 -4.07 -28.67
C SER A 42 -15.73 -3.97 -27.49
N VAL A 43 -16.13 -5.09 -26.88
CA VAL A 43 -17.14 -5.11 -25.81
C VAL A 43 -16.54 -5.14 -24.41
N VAL A 44 -15.54 -5.99 -24.15
CA VAL A 44 -15.00 -6.26 -22.82
C VAL A 44 -13.87 -5.29 -22.46
N SER A 45 -12.90 -5.08 -23.37
CA SER A 45 -11.75 -4.21 -23.05
C SER A 45 -12.14 -2.79 -22.60
N PRO A 46 -13.18 -2.13 -23.15
CA PRO A 46 -13.60 -0.82 -22.67
C PRO A 46 -14.02 -0.77 -21.19
N ILE A 47 -14.72 -1.79 -20.66
CA ILE A 47 -15.10 -1.79 -19.24
C ILE A 47 -13.87 -1.99 -18.36
N ILE A 48 -12.93 -2.84 -18.79
CA ILE A 48 -11.69 -3.10 -18.04
C ILE A 48 -10.84 -1.83 -17.97
N TYR A 49 -10.62 -1.15 -19.10
CA TYR A 49 -9.87 0.10 -19.12
C TYR A 49 -10.56 1.20 -18.30
N TYR A 50 -11.88 1.30 -18.42
CA TYR A 50 -12.66 2.26 -17.64
C TYR A 50 -12.54 2.03 -16.12
N SER A 51 -12.74 0.80 -15.67
CA SER A 51 -12.61 0.43 -14.25
C SER A 51 -11.19 0.60 -13.74
N THR A 52 -10.19 0.21 -14.53
CA THR A 52 -8.77 0.39 -14.18
C THR A 52 -8.42 1.87 -14.04
N PHE A 53 -8.90 2.71 -14.96
CA PHE A 53 -8.73 4.15 -14.89
C PHE A 53 -9.39 4.74 -13.64
N LEU A 54 -10.63 4.34 -13.33
CA LEU A 54 -11.32 4.80 -12.11
C LEU A 54 -10.59 4.38 -10.84
N LEU A 55 -10.06 3.15 -10.80
CA LEU A 55 -9.26 2.67 -9.67
C LEU A 55 -8.01 3.51 -9.48
N ILE A 56 -7.25 3.74 -10.56
CA ILE A 56 -6.05 4.59 -10.52
C ILE A 56 -6.41 6.00 -10.07
N ALA A 57 -7.47 6.59 -10.64
CA ALA A 57 -7.93 7.92 -10.26
C ALA A 57 -8.34 7.99 -8.79
N ALA A 58 -9.04 6.97 -8.27
CA ALA A 58 -9.44 6.91 -6.87
C ALA A 58 -8.22 6.83 -5.94
N VAL A 59 -7.24 5.99 -6.27
CA VAL A 59 -5.98 5.88 -5.51
C VAL A 59 -5.24 7.21 -5.52
N VAL A 60 -5.08 7.83 -6.69
CA VAL A 60 -4.38 9.12 -6.83
C VAL A 60 -5.10 10.20 -6.03
N ILE A 61 -6.42 10.31 -6.13
CA ILE A 61 -7.20 11.30 -5.38
C ILE A 61 -7.09 11.04 -3.88
N ALA A 62 -7.21 9.79 -3.44
CA ALA A 62 -7.10 9.45 -2.02
C ALA A 62 -5.73 9.81 -1.45
N VAL A 63 -4.65 9.48 -2.15
CA VAL A 63 -3.28 9.82 -1.75
C VAL A 63 -3.09 11.34 -1.79
N ALA A 64 -3.50 12.01 -2.86
CA ALA A 64 -3.34 13.46 -2.99
C ALA A 64 -4.11 14.22 -1.91
N LEU A 65 -5.36 13.85 -1.62
CA LEU A 65 -6.16 14.46 -0.57
C LEU A 65 -5.61 14.15 0.83
N SER A 66 -5.09 12.93 1.05
CA SER A 66 -4.42 12.56 2.31
C SER A 66 -3.20 13.44 2.57
N LEU A 67 -2.31 13.59 1.57
CA LEU A 67 -1.13 14.45 1.65
C LEU A 67 -1.52 15.92 1.79
N TRP A 68 -2.50 16.39 1.02
CA TRP A 68 -3.00 17.76 1.10
C TRP A 68 -3.58 18.08 2.48
N SER A 69 -4.37 17.16 3.03
CA SER A 69 -4.94 17.27 4.39
C SER A 69 -3.83 17.32 5.44
N LEU A 70 -2.77 16.53 5.27
CA LEU A 70 -1.64 16.53 6.19
C LEU A 70 -0.91 17.88 6.18
N ILE A 71 -0.59 18.41 4.99
CA ILE A 71 0.11 19.69 4.83
C ILE A 71 -0.70 20.86 5.40
N ARG A 72 -2.03 20.86 5.20
CA ARG A 72 -2.90 21.91 5.70
C ARG A 72 -3.12 21.86 7.21
N ASN A 73 -2.87 20.71 7.85
CA ASN A 73 -2.99 20.51 9.28
C ASN A 73 -1.60 20.40 9.93
N PRO A 74 -0.96 21.53 10.29
CA PRO A 74 0.43 21.54 10.76
C PRO A 74 0.65 20.70 12.02
N GLU A 75 -0.36 20.57 12.89
CA GLU A 75 -0.29 19.68 14.06
C GLU A 75 -0.18 18.21 13.68
N ASN A 76 -1.01 17.75 12.74
CA ASN A 76 -0.99 16.36 12.26
C ASN A 76 0.28 16.07 11.46
N LEU A 77 0.74 17.05 10.66
CA LEU A 77 2.02 16.97 9.96
C LEU A 77 3.18 16.79 10.94
N LYS A 78 3.26 17.61 11.99
CA LYS A 78 4.31 17.50 13.01
C LYS A 78 4.29 16.14 13.69
N LYS A 79 3.11 15.63 14.08
CA LYS A 79 2.98 14.30 14.69
C LYS A 79 3.44 13.19 13.75
N THR A 80 3.04 13.26 12.48
CA THR A 80 3.43 12.27 11.46
C THR A 80 4.94 12.32 11.20
N LEU A 81 5.51 13.51 11.02
CA LEU A 81 6.95 13.69 10.84
C LEU A 81 7.74 13.24 12.06
N MET A 82 7.25 13.48 13.27
CA MET A 82 7.88 12.98 14.50
C MET A 82 7.83 11.45 14.56
N GLY A 83 6.71 10.84 14.20
CA GLY A 83 6.61 9.38 14.05
C GLY A 83 7.62 8.83 13.04
N LEU A 84 7.68 9.43 11.84
CA LEU A 84 8.66 9.07 10.81
C LEU A 84 10.11 9.29 11.27
N ALA A 85 10.39 10.34 12.03
CA ALA A 85 11.70 10.60 12.58
C ALA A 85 12.11 9.52 13.59
N VAL A 86 11.20 9.10 14.48
CA VAL A 86 11.45 7.99 15.41
C VAL A 86 11.70 6.69 14.64
N LEU A 87 10.88 6.37 13.64
CA LEU A 87 11.08 5.20 12.78
C LEU A 87 12.43 5.27 12.04
N GLY A 88 12.82 6.44 11.54
CA GLY A 88 14.12 6.67 10.92
C GLY A 88 15.28 6.47 11.88
N VAL A 89 15.19 6.97 13.11
CA VAL A 89 16.20 6.74 14.16
C VAL A 89 16.33 5.25 14.46
N LEU A 90 15.22 4.53 14.61
CA LEU A 90 15.23 3.08 14.83
C LEU A 90 15.85 2.34 13.64
N LEU A 91 15.59 2.76 12.40
CA LEU A 91 16.22 2.19 11.21
C LEU A 91 17.73 2.42 11.21
N VAL A 92 18.19 3.62 11.58
CA VAL A 92 19.62 3.92 11.70
C VAL A 92 20.28 3.04 12.77
N ILE A 93 19.67 2.91 13.95
CA ILE A 93 20.16 2.02 15.00
C ILE A 93 20.24 0.58 14.49
N SER A 94 19.21 0.11 13.79
CA SER A 94 19.16 -1.24 13.22
C SER A 94 20.25 -1.45 12.17
N TYR A 95 20.53 -0.44 11.36
CA TYR A 95 21.61 -0.47 10.38
C TYR A 95 22.99 -0.56 11.04
N PHE A 96 23.22 0.16 12.15
CA PHE A 96 24.46 0.04 12.90
C PHE A 96 24.61 -1.31 13.60
N LEU A 97 23.50 -1.88 14.08
CA LEU A 97 23.49 -3.17 14.78
C LEU A 97 23.61 -4.37 13.83
N SER A 98 23.14 -4.22 12.58
CA SER A 98 23.34 -5.22 11.54
C SER A 98 24.82 -5.50 11.34
N ASP A 99 25.22 -6.76 11.22
CA ASP A 99 26.50 -7.10 10.60
C ASP A 99 26.34 -7.20 9.08
N SER A 100 27.45 -7.50 8.40
CA SER A 100 27.49 -7.85 6.98
C SER A 100 28.36 -9.08 6.79
N GLU A 101 28.29 -10.03 7.72
CA GLU A 101 29.04 -11.28 7.64
C GLU A 101 28.48 -12.18 6.54
N ALA A 102 29.30 -13.07 5.99
CA ALA A 102 28.84 -13.94 4.91
C ALA A 102 27.68 -14.84 5.37
N VAL A 103 26.54 -14.74 4.69
CA VAL A 103 25.36 -15.55 4.99
C VAL A 103 25.50 -16.89 4.28
N ILE A 104 25.60 -17.96 5.05
CA ILE A 104 25.71 -19.32 4.53
C ILE A 104 24.31 -19.86 4.24
N ASN A 105 24.11 -20.34 3.01
CA ASN A 105 22.88 -20.98 2.58
C ASN A 105 22.77 -22.41 3.14
N ALA A 106 21.59 -23.02 3.04
CA ALA A 106 21.34 -24.38 3.54
C ALA A 106 22.20 -25.47 2.85
N ALA A 107 22.80 -25.15 1.69
CA ALA A 107 23.70 -26.04 0.95
C ALA A 107 25.18 -25.83 1.29
N GLY A 108 25.52 -24.97 2.26
CA GLY A 108 26.89 -24.70 2.72
C GLY A 108 27.68 -23.71 1.85
N GLY A 109 27.05 -23.10 0.84
CA GLY A 109 27.61 -22.01 0.03
C GLY A 109 27.19 -20.63 0.52
N ILE A 110 27.77 -19.57 -0.04
CA ILE A 110 27.35 -18.19 0.27
C ILE A 110 26.03 -17.90 -0.46
N SER A 111 25.05 -17.31 0.22
CA SER A 111 23.80 -16.85 -0.38
C SER A 111 24.05 -15.70 -1.36
N GLU A 112 23.36 -15.69 -2.50
CA GLU A 112 23.44 -14.61 -3.49
C GLU A 112 23.05 -13.27 -2.84
N GLY A 113 23.93 -12.27 -2.90
CA GLY A 113 23.75 -10.98 -2.23
C GLY A 113 24.04 -11.00 -0.72
N GLY A 114 24.38 -12.18 -0.17
CA GLY A 114 24.79 -12.42 1.23
C GLY A 114 26.30 -12.50 1.40
N GLU A 115 27.09 -12.00 0.45
CA GLU A 115 28.54 -11.97 0.54
C GLU A 115 29.00 -11.06 1.69
N ALA A 116 30.16 -11.37 2.26
CA ALA A 116 30.75 -10.53 3.29
C ALA A 116 31.00 -9.12 2.73
N GLY A 117 30.50 -8.10 3.44
CA GLY A 117 30.60 -6.70 3.01
C GLY A 117 29.64 -6.28 1.90
N SER A 118 28.72 -7.15 1.46
CA SER A 118 27.67 -6.79 0.50
C SER A 118 26.71 -5.75 1.11
N ALA A 119 26.40 -4.71 0.33
CA ALA A 119 25.42 -3.71 0.73
C ALA A 119 24.02 -4.32 0.91
N THR A 120 23.64 -5.26 0.04
CA THR A 120 22.37 -5.97 0.13
C THR A 120 22.27 -6.73 1.44
N ASN A 121 23.31 -7.47 1.82
CA ASN A 121 23.39 -8.19 3.09
C ASN A 121 23.19 -7.27 4.29
N LYS A 122 23.89 -6.12 4.30
CA LYS A 122 23.78 -5.11 5.36
C LYS A 122 22.36 -4.54 5.50
N TRP A 123 21.67 -4.28 4.38
CA TRP A 123 20.30 -3.77 4.40
C TRP A 123 19.28 -4.82 4.84
N VAL A 124 19.49 -6.09 4.47
CA VAL A 124 18.67 -7.21 4.93
C VAL A 124 18.82 -7.37 6.45
N GLY A 125 20.05 -7.41 6.97
CA GLY A 125 20.29 -7.50 8.41
C GLY A 125 19.74 -6.29 9.16
N ALA A 126 19.84 -5.08 8.59
CA ALA A 126 19.20 -3.88 9.15
C ALA A 126 17.68 -4.03 9.20
N GLY A 127 17.05 -4.60 8.17
CA GLY A 127 15.61 -4.88 8.14
C GLY A 127 15.16 -5.92 9.18
N ILE A 128 15.98 -6.94 9.42
CA ILE A 128 15.74 -7.94 10.47
C ILE A 128 15.79 -7.27 11.85
N TRP A 129 16.87 -6.55 12.16
CA TRP A 129 17.00 -5.84 13.44
C TRP A 129 15.90 -4.80 13.63
N TYR A 130 15.53 -4.09 12.57
CA TYR A 130 14.44 -3.11 12.60
C TYR A 130 13.11 -3.78 12.95
N SER A 131 12.83 -4.95 12.35
CA SER A 131 11.62 -5.73 12.64
C SER A 131 11.62 -6.28 14.07
N ILE A 132 12.76 -6.78 14.57
CA ILE A 132 12.91 -7.28 15.94
C ILE A 132 12.68 -6.15 16.96
N ILE A 133 13.29 -4.98 16.74
CA ILE A 133 13.14 -3.82 17.63
C ILE A 133 11.68 -3.34 17.64
N LEU A 134 11.07 -3.17 16.47
CA LEU A 134 9.66 -2.76 16.38
C LEU A 134 8.72 -3.80 17.01
N GLY A 135 8.93 -5.08 16.73
CA GLY A 135 8.14 -6.18 17.30
C GLY A 135 8.29 -6.28 18.82
N GLY A 136 9.51 -6.06 19.34
CA GLY A 136 9.77 -6.02 20.77
C GLY A 136 9.07 -4.85 21.46
N ILE A 137 9.19 -3.64 20.90
CA ILE A 137 8.48 -2.45 21.40
C ILE A 137 6.96 -2.68 21.38
N ALA A 138 6.42 -3.16 20.27
CA ALA A 138 4.98 -3.43 20.13
C ALA A 138 4.49 -4.46 21.15
N SER A 139 5.24 -5.55 21.36
CA SER A 139 4.89 -6.59 22.33
C SER A 139 4.88 -6.05 23.77
N LEU A 140 5.85 -5.21 24.13
CA LEU A 140 5.91 -4.57 25.45
C LEU A 140 4.71 -3.65 25.70
N PHE A 141 4.38 -2.79 24.73
CA PHE A 141 3.21 -1.91 24.84
C PHE A 141 1.90 -2.71 24.91
N PHE A 142 1.79 -3.77 24.12
CA PHE A 142 0.62 -4.65 24.14
C PHE A 142 0.40 -5.27 25.53
N VAL A 143 1.45 -5.84 26.15
CA VAL A 143 1.35 -6.42 27.50
C VAL A 143 1.01 -5.35 28.54
N TYR A 144 1.65 -4.18 28.46
CA TYR A 144 1.38 -3.06 29.37
C TYR A 144 -0.08 -2.61 29.29
N ASP A 145 -0.61 -2.41 28.08
CA ASP A 145 -1.98 -1.97 27.86
C ASP A 145 -2.99 -3.03 28.31
N LEU A 146 -2.68 -4.31 28.11
CA LEU A 146 -3.50 -5.42 28.60
C LEU A 146 -3.60 -5.41 30.13
N VAL A 147 -2.46 -5.35 30.83
CA VAL A 147 -2.43 -5.32 32.31
C VAL A 147 -3.16 -4.09 32.85
N LYS A 148 -2.90 -2.92 32.28
CA LYS A 148 -3.58 -1.68 32.67
C LYS A 148 -5.09 -1.75 32.42
N GLY A 149 -5.50 -2.37 31.32
CA GLY A 149 -6.91 -2.63 31.01
C GLY A 149 -7.58 -3.53 32.04
N LEU A 150 -6.89 -4.59 32.49
CA LEU A 150 -7.39 -5.51 33.51
C LEU A 150 -7.51 -4.87 34.89
N ILE A 151 -6.55 -4.02 35.28
CA ILE A 151 -6.56 -3.36 36.61
C ILE A 151 -7.60 -2.24 36.69
N LYS A 152 -7.94 -1.61 35.56
CA LYS A 152 -8.89 -0.49 35.49
C LYS A 152 -10.33 -0.94 35.21
N SER A 153 -10.57 -2.25 35.07
CA SER A 153 -11.89 -2.89 35.02
C SER A 153 -12.35 -3.32 36.41
#